data_AF-A0A353HCK0-F1
#
_entry.id   AF-A0A353HCK0-F1
#
_cell.length_a   1.000
_cell.length_b   1.000
_cell.length_c   1.000
_cell.angle_alpha   90.00
_cell.angle_beta   90.00
_cell.angle_gamma   90.00
#
_symmetry.space_group_name_H-M   'P 1'
#
loop_
_entity.id
_entity.type
_entity.pdbx_description
1 polymer ?
#
loop_
_entity_poly.entity_id
_entity_poly.type
_entity_poly.pdbx_seq_one_letter_code
_entity_poly.pdbx_strand_id
1 'polypeptide(L)' 'MKRKILDFSVMKEEITQNNVLEMAELIAFMELRFQIGYLGSRAQKMYADLYADIKHKNKLGYALS' A
#
# COMPACT_ATOMS: atom_id res chain seq x y z
N MET A 1 -9.06 3.21 -17.34
CA MET A 1 -8.70 1.85 -16.85
C MET A 1 -8.87 1.84 -15.33
N LYS A 2 -9.70 0.96 -14.76
CA LYS A 2 -9.70 0.77 -13.30
C LYS A 2 -8.38 0.12 -12.91
N ARG A 3 -7.40 0.90 -12.43
CA ARG A 3 -6.22 0.31 -11.77
C ARG A 3 -6.73 -0.46 -10.55
N LYS A 4 -6.37 -1.74 -10.44
CA LYS A 4 -6.54 -2.45 -9.18
C LYS A 4 -5.68 -1.70 -8.17
N ILE A 5 -6.27 -1.21 -7.08
CA ILE A 5 -5.54 -0.44 -6.06
C ILE A 5 -4.39 -1.27 -5.48
N LEU A 6 -4.55 -2.59 -5.46
CA LEU A 6 -3.53 -3.56 -5.06
C LEU A 6 -3.34 -4.56 -6.20
N ASP A 7 -2.34 -4.33 -7.05
CA ASP A 7 -1.98 -5.26 -8.13
C ASP A 7 -0.74 -6.08 -7.76
N PHE A 8 -0.96 -7.27 -7.21
CA PHE A 8 0.12 -8.16 -6.78
C PHE A 8 0.86 -8.82 -7.95
N SER A 9 0.47 -8.61 -9.21
CA SER A 9 1.27 -9.11 -10.35
C SER A 9 2.65 -8.48 -10.39
N VAL A 10 2.78 -7.23 -9.94
CA VAL A 10 4.04 -6.49 -9.90
C VAL A 10 5.10 -7.23 -9.09
N MET A 11 4.71 -8.01 -8.08
CA MET A 11 5.62 -8.81 -7.24
C MET A 11 6.35 -9.93 -8.01
N LYS A 12 5.91 -10.25 -9.24
CA LYS A 12 6.53 -11.27 -10.10
C LYS A 12 7.46 -10.65 -11.15
N GLU A 13 7.48 -9.33 -11.27
CA GLU A 13 8.34 -8.62 -12.21
C GLU A 13 9.76 -8.53 -11.65
N GLU A 14 10.74 -8.32 -12.53
CA GLU A 14 12.09 -7.95 -12.10
C GLU A 14 12.06 -6.58 -11.41
N ILE A 15 12.84 -6.41 -10.36
CA ILE A 15 12.89 -5.15 -9.62
C ILE A 15 13.52 -4.06 -10.50
N THR A 16 12.77 -2.99 -10.72
CA THR A 16 13.18 -1.81 -11.48
C THR A 16 12.86 -0.54 -10.70
N GLN A 17 13.44 0.59 -11.11
CA GLN A 17 13.11 1.89 -10.53
C GLN A 17 11.61 2.24 -10.64
N ASN A 18 10.92 1.70 -11.65
CA ASN A 18 9.52 2.02 -11.93
C ASN A 18 8.54 1.23 -11.04
N ASN A 19 8.91 0.01 -10.63
CA ASN A 19 8.00 -0.87 -9.88
C ASN A 19 8.38 -1.04 -8.40
N VAL A 20 9.60 -0.65 -8.01
CA VAL A 20 10.08 -0.79 -6.62
C VAL A 20 9.18 -0.07 -5.60
N LEU A 21 8.59 1.08 -5.97
CA LEU A 21 7.68 1.81 -5.10
C LEU A 21 6.35 1.06 -4.93
N GLU A 22 5.78 0.54 -6.02
CA GLU A 22 4.54 -0.23 -5.97
C GLU A 22 4.73 -1.55 -5.19
N MET A 23 5.87 -2.21 -5.36
CA MET A 23 6.23 -3.38 -4.55
C MET A 23 6.35 -3.03 -3.06
N ALA A 24 7.03 -1.93 -2.72
CA ALA A 24 7.20 -1.50 -1.33
C ALA A 24 5.87 -1.18 -0.65
N GLU A 25 4.96 -0.51 -1.36
CA GLU A 25 3.60 -0.23 -0.89
C GLU A 25 2.82 -1.53 -0.60
N LEU A 26 2.88 -2.52 -1.49
CA LEU A 26 2.21 -3.81 -1.31
C LEU A 26 2.79 -4.62 -0.14
N ILE A 27 4.12 -4.61 0.02
CA ILE A 27 4.79 -5.26 1.15
C ILE A 27 4.34 -4.61 2.46
N ALA A 28 4.41 -3.27 2.56
CA ALA A 28 3.99 -2.54 3.75
C ALA A 28 2.51 -2.81 4.09
N PHE A 29 1.66 -2.87 3.07
CA PHE A 29 0.24 -3.18 3.22
C PHE A 29 0.00 -4.60 3.77
N MET A 30 0.74 -5.59 3.27
CA MET A 30 0.67 -6.96 3.76
C MET A 30 1.18 -7.10 5.20
N GLU A 31 2.32 -6.49 5.51
CA GLU A 31 2.90 -6.52 6.86
C GLU A 31 1.97 -5.88 7.88
N LEU A 32 1.39 -4.72 7.57
CA LEU A 32 0.42 -4.08 8.47
C LEU A 32 -0.81 -4.95 8.69
N ARG A 33 -1.31 -5.63 7.65
CA ARG A 33 -2.43 -6.57 7.80
C ARG A 33 -2.08 -7.72 8.75
N PHE A 34 -0.88 -8.27 8.65
CA PHE A 34 -0.42 -9.31 9.56
C PHE A 34 -0.29 -8.79 11.01
N GLN A 35 0.24 -7.57 11.18
CA GLN A 35 0.45 -6.95 12.48
C GLN A 35 -0.85 -6.56 13.21
N ILE A 36 -2.00 -6.47 12.52
CA ILE A 36 -3.30 -6.21 13.15
C ILE A 36 -3.60 -7.21 14.28
N GLY A 37 -3.23 -8.49 14.10
CA GLY A 37 -3.43 -9.51 15.14
C GLY A 37 -2.65 -9.27 16.43
N TYR A 38 -1.54 -8.52 16.36
CA TYR A 38 -0.64 -8.25 17.48
C TYR A 38 -0.84 -6.86 18.08
N LEU A 39 -0.99 -5.85 17.23
CA LEU A 39 -1.07 -4.43 17.61
C LEU A 39 -2.51 -3.90 17.68
N GLY A 40 -3.49 -4.70 17.27
CA GLY A 40 -4.92 -4.38 17.36
C GLY A 40 -5.29 -3.10 16.62
N SER A 41 -6.09 -2.26 17.27
CA SER A 41 -6.68 -1.05 16.68
C SER A 41 -5.65 -0.05 16.14
N ARG A 42 -4.44 -0.02 16.71
CA ARG A 42 -3.36 0.84 16.23
C ARG A 42 -2.92 0.46 14.82
N ALA A 43 -2.65 -0.82 14.58
CA ALA A 43 -2.29 -1.30 13.25
C ALA A 43 -3.47 -1.26 12.28
N GLN A 44 -4.72 -1.44 12.77
CA GLN A 44 -5.91 -1.26 11.93
C GLN A 44 -6.03 0.16 11.39
N LYS A 45 -5.76 1.17 12.24
CA LYS A 45 -5.74 2.57 11.81
C LYS A 45 -4.65 2.80 10.76
N MET A 46 -3.42 2.38 11.04
CA MET A 46 -2.30 2.49 10.10
C MET A 46 -2.56 1.79 8.76
N TYR A 47 -3.20 0.62 8.78
CA TYR A 47 -3.62 -0.10 7.58
C TYR A 47 -4.64 0.69 6.75
N ALA A 48 -5.63 1.32 7.40
CA ALA A 48 -6.63 2.14 6.73
C ALA A 48 -6.03 3.42 6.15
N ASP A 49 -5.14 4.08 6.89
CA ASP A 49 -4.43 5.28 6.46
C ASP A 49 -3.55 4.97 5.23
N LEU A 50 -2.74 3.90 5.28
CA LEU A 50 -1.93 3.45 4.15
C LEU A 50 -2.78 3.08 2.92
N TYR A 51 -3.94 2.44 3.13
CA TYR A 51 -4.86 2.15 2.02
C TYR A 51 -5.35 3.42 1.32
N ALA A 52 -5.72 4.44 2.11
CA ALA A 52 -6.17 5.73 1.59
C ALA A 52 -5.03 6.41 0.81
N ASP A 53 -3.82 6.37 1.34
CA ASP A 53 -2.63 6.94 0.71
C ASP A 53 -2.33 6.29 -0.64
N ILE A 54 -2.27 4.96 -0.71
CA ILE A 54 -2.04 4.24 -1.98
C ILE A 54 -3.15 4.57 -3.00
N LYS A 55 -4.41 4.64 -2.55
CA LYS A 55 -5.56 4.93 -3.40
C LYS A 55 -5.54 6.36 -3.94
N HIS A 56 -5.04 7.31 -3.16
CA HIS A 56 -5.12 8.75 -3.47
C HIS A 56 -3.79 9.39 -3.83
N LYS A 57 -2.66 8.65 -3.84
CA LYS A 57 -1.31 9.15 -4.13
C LYS A 57 -1.15 9.95 -5.42
N ASN A 58 -1.99 9.68 -6.44
CA ASN A 58 -1.97 10.38 -7.72
C ASN A 58 -2.98 11.53 -7.83
N LYS A 59 -3.70 11.85 -6.74
CA LYS A 59 -4.70 12.91 -6.72
C LYS A 59 -4.04 14.24 -6.37
N LEU A 60 -4.21 15.25 -7.22
CA LEU A 60 -3.75 16.63 -6.96
C LEU A 60 -4.29 17.14 -5.62
N GLY A 61 -3.40 17.69 -4.80
CA GLY A 61 -3.73 18.26 -3.50
C GLY A 61 -4.01 17.25 -2.38
N TYR A 62 -3.80 15.94 -2.61
CA TYR A 62 -3.84 14.95 -1.54
C TYR A 62 -2.54 14.97 -0.74
N ALA A 63 -2.64 15.08 0.58
CA ALA A 63 -1.52 14.98 1.50
C ALA A 63 -1.50 13.57 2.11
N LEU A 64 -0.32 12.94 2.11
CA LEU A 64 -0.10 11.65 2.77
C LEU A 64 -0.26 11.81 4.29
N SER A 65 -0.75 10.74 4.93
CA SER A 65 -1.09 10.68 6.37
C SER A 65 0.11 10.83 7.31
#